data_AF-A0A256ZY65-F1
#
_entry.id   AF-A0A256ZY65-F1
#
_cell.length_a   1.000
_cell.length_b   1.000
_cell.length_c   1.000
_cell.angle_alpha   90.00
_cell.angle_beta   90.00
_cell.angle_gamma   90.00
#
_symmetry.space_group_name_H-M   'P 1'
#
loop_
_entity.id
_entity.type
_entity.pdbx_description
1 polymer ?
#
loop_
_entity_poly.entity_id
_entity_poly.type
_entity_poly.pdbx_seq_one_letter_code
_entity_poly.pdbx_strand_id
1 'polypeptide(L)'
;MISYFLWANLSENLKWPLVLLFALFSISWLKYIFVKLKIDLTDFGNKGWAGSIAVYFFTWLLLLTILCNPPFYDAAPPHIEIVTLPQIQEPGGTVKIVAKVVDNVGVKDINLSITDLQNGSKIYPNISVNKSNGIVTYTFLNPSNKLGGFKYSLVAKDVNNHVSIKNGTFKYDNYAIVLTLPENGTT
;
A
#
# COMPACT_ATOMS: atom_id res chain seq x y z
N MET A 1 1.65 22.24 -12.53
CA MET A 1 2.73 21.56 -13.28
C MET A 1 4.13 22.01 -12.84
N ILE A 2 4.38 23.31 -12.62
CA ILE A 2 5.67 23.81 -12.10
C ILE A 2 5.96 23.40 -10.64
N SER A 3 4.93 23.26 -9.79
CA SER A 3 5.10 22.87 -8.38
C SER A 3 5.50 21.39 -8.21
N TYR A 4 4.93 20.45 -8.96
CA TYR A 4 5.25 19.03 -8.82
C TYR A 4 6.74 18.76 -9.02
N PHE A 5 7.35 19.37 -10.03
CA PHE A 5 8.78 19.20 -10.30
C PHE A 5 9.69 19.73 -9.16
N LEU A 6 9.33 20.88 -8.59
CA LEU A 6 10.06 21.46 -7.45
C LEU A 6 9.92 20.63 -6.18
N TRP A 7 8.72 20.08 -5.90
CA TRP A 7 8.43 19.39 -4.64
C TRP A 7 8.64 17.88 -4.68
N ALA A 8 8.61 17.24 -5.87
CA ALA A 8 8.78 15.80 -6.01
C ALA A 8 10.22 15.34 -5.68
N ASN A 9 11.22 16.19 -5.90
CA ASN A 9 12.63 15.87 -5.67
C ASN A 9 13.15 16.31 -4.29
N LEU A 10 12.31 16.96 -3.48
CA LEU A 10 12.67 17.36 -2.12
C LEU A 10 12.46 16.19 -1.15
N SER A 11 13.39 16.02 -0.20
CA SER A 11 13.23 15.05 0.88
C SER A 11 12.04 15.44 1.77
N GLU A 12 11.29 14.45 2.25
CA GLU A 12 10.07 14.69 3.05
C GLU A 12 10.33 15.60 4.26
N ASN A 13 11.48 15.44 4.90
CA ASN A 13 11.90 16.21 6.07
C ASN A 13 12.11 17.71 5.77
N LEU A 14 12.36 18.07 4.51
CA LEU A 14 12.57 19.47 4.09
C LEU A 14 11.30 20.13 3.52
N LYS A 15 10.32 19.34 3.06
CA LYS A 15 9.08 19.88 2.46
C LYS A 15 8.34 20.79 3.44
N TRP A 16 8.10 20.31 4.66
CA TRP A 16 7.32 21.03 5.67
C TRP A 16 7.98 22.33 6.16
N PRO A 17 9.28 22.35 6.52
CA PRO A 17 9.97 23.60 6.86
C PRO A 17 9.97 24.64 5.73
N LEU A 18 10.15 24.20 4.47
CA LEU A 18 10.16 25.10 3.32
C LEU A 18 8.78 25.71 3.02
N VAL A 19 7.72 24.91 3.14
CA VAL A 19 6.33 25.41 3.03
C VAL A 19 6.05 26.49 4.07
N LEU A 20 6.43 26.23 5.33
CA LEU A 20 6.26 27.19 6.41
C LEU A 20 7.05 28.48 6.15
N LEU A 21 8.32 28.36 5.75
CA LEU A 21 9.19 29.50 5.49
C LEU A 21 8.68 30.35 4.33
N PHE A 22 8.17 29.71 3.26
CA PHE A 22 7.58 30.43 2.13
C PHE A 22 6.29 31.16 2.53
N ALA A 23 5.43 30.53 3.33
CA ALA A 23 4.23 31.17 3.86
C ALA A 23 4.58 32.41 4.71
N LEU A 24 5.61 32.32 5.56
CA LEU A 24 6.12 33.47 6.32
C LEU A 24 6.71 34.56 5.41
N PHE A 25 7.50 34.19 4.41
CA PHE A 25 8.08 35.13 3.46
C PHE A 25 7.00 35.93 2.71
N SER A 26 5.92 35.25 2.30
CA SER A 26 4.83 35.87 1.53
C SER A 26 4.16 37.04 2.26
N ILE A 27 4.14 37.05 3.60
CA ILE A 27 3.51 38.10 4.42
C ILE A 27 4.02 39.50 4.04
N SER A 28 5.30 39.60 3.68
CA SER A 28 5.93 40.87 3.27
C SER A 28 5.25 41.51 2.04
N TRP A 29 4.59 40.72 1.20
CA TRP A 29 3.90 41.20 0.00
C TRP A 29 2.46 41.67 0.27
N LEU A 30 1.89 41.38 1.43
CA LEU A 30 0.50 41.71 1.74
C LEU A 30 0.22 43.22 1.60
N LYS A 31 1.11 44.05 2.16
CA LYS A 31 1.00 45.52 2.07
C LYS A 31 1.07 46.00 0.61
N TYR A 32 1.97 45.43 -0.18
CA TYR A 32 2.09 45.76 -1.60
C TYR A 32 0.83 45.39 -2.39
N ILE A 33 0.23 44.23 -2.10
CA ILE A 33 -1.02 43.78 -2.73
C ILE A 33 -2.16 44.75 -2.40
N PHE A 34 -2.32 45.15 -1.14
CA PHE A 34 -3.39 46.07 -0.74
C PHE A 34 -3.30 47.43 -1.44
N VAL A 35 -2.10 47.99 -1.54
CA VAL A 35 -1.87 49.24 -2.28
C VAL A 35 -2.20 49.08 -3.76
N LYS A 36 -1.76 47.97 -4.39
CA LYS A 36 -2.03 47.70 -5.81
C LYS A 36 -3.52 47.49 -6.09
N LEU A 37 -4.26 46.91 -5.14
CA LEU A 37 -5.71 46.73 -5.21
C LEU A 37 -6.50 47.98 -4.81
N LYS A 38 -5.82 49.10 -4.51
CA LYS A 38 -6.44 50.38 -4.07
C LYS A 38 -7.35 50.21 -2.85
N ILE A 39 -6.98 49.31 -1.94
CA ILE A 39 -7.67 49.12 -0.66
C ILE A 39 -7.28 50.29 0.26
N ASP A 40 -8.28 50.95 0.85
CA ASP A 40 -8.03 51.99 1.83
C ASP A 40 -7.51 51.38 3.14
N LEU A 41 -6.40 51.91 3.64
CA LEU A 41 -5.71 51.44 4.84
C LEU A 41 -5.69 52.50 5.95
N THR A 42 -6.35 53.65 5.75
CA THR A 42 -6.32 54.79 6.68
C THR A 42 -6.86 54.41 8.06
N ASP A 43 -7.93 53.62 8.11
CA ASP A 43 -8.56 53.16 9.35
C ASP A 43 -8.03 51.79 9.82
N PHE A 44 -6.97 51.29 9.20
CA PHE A 44 -6.48 49.93 9.43
C PHE A 44 -5.64 49.83 10.71
N GLY A 45 -6.31 49.64 11.84
CA GLY A 45 -5.67 49.45 13.14
C GLY A 45 -4.91 48.13 13.29
N ASN A 46 -4.13 48.00 14.38
CA ASN A 46 -3.30 46.82 14.66
C ASN A 46 -4.06 45.48 14.63
N LYS A 47 -5.33 45.48 15.07
CA LYS A 47 -6.20 44.29 15.03
C LYS A 47 -6.57 43.88 13.60
N GLY A 48 -6.83 44.85 12.73
CA GLY A 48 -7.10 44.61 11.30
C GLY A 48 -5.87 44.03 10.61
N TRP A 49 -4.68 44.60 10.87
CA TRP A 49 -3.41 44.08 10.38
C TRP A 49 -3.15 42.65 10.83
N ALA A 50 -3.32 42.36 12.13
CA ALA A 50 -3.14 41.00 12.64
C ALA A 50 -4.10 40.00 11.97
N GLY A 51 -5.38 40.38 11.79
CA GLY A 51 -6.37 39.55 11.12
C GLY A 51 -6.02 39.28 9.65
N SER A 52 -5.67 40.31 8.88
CA SER A 52 -5.28 40.15 7.48
C SER A 52 -3.99 39.36 7.29
N ILE A 53 -2.99 39.57 8.16
CA ILE A 53 -1.77 38.77 8.16
C ILE A 53 -2.09 37.30 8.43
N ALA A 54 -2.92 37.01 9.43
CA ALA A 54 -3.32 35.65 9.77
C ALA A 54 -4.04 34.96 8.60
N VAL A 55 -5.07 35.60 8.04
CA VAL A 55 -5.83 35.05 6.91
C VAL A 55 -4.92 34.81 5.71
N TYR A 56 -4.05 35.76 5.37
CA TYR A 56 -3.13 35.64 4.25
C TYR A 56 -2.12 34.51 4.46
N PHE A 57 -1.52 34.43 5.65
CA PHE A 57 -0.59 33.35 6.03
C PHE A 57 -1.25 31.98 5.92
N PHE A 58 -2.43 31.78 6.53
CA PHE A 58 -3.12 30.50 6.48
C PHE A 58 -3.59 30.14 5.06
N THR A 59 -3.96 31.13 4.24
CA THR A 59 -4.33 30.90 2.84
C THR A 59 -3.15 30.35 2.04
N TRP A 60 -1.97 30.98 2.16
CA TRP A 60 -0.76 30.48 1.49
C TRP A 60 -0.31 29.14 2.06
N LEU A 61 -0.36 28.97 3.38
CA LEU A 61 -0.02 27.70 4.03
C LEU A 61 -0.90 26.55 3.52
N LEU A 62 -2.22 26.77 3.43
CA LEU A 62 -3.17 25.78 2.91
C LEU A 62 -2.88 25.44 1.45
N LEU A 63 -2.73 26.46 0.60
CA LEU A 63 -2.46 26.27 -0.82
C LEU A 63 -1.17 25.50 -1.05
N LEU A 64 -0.10 25.85 -0.33
CA LEU A 64 1.20 25.18 -0.45
C LEU A 64 1.19 23.76 0.12
N THR A 65 0.43 23.53 1.19
CA THR A 65 0.24 22.18 1.76
C THR A 65 -0.41 21.26 0.74
N ILE A 66 -1.47 21.71 0.06
CA ILE A 66 -2.14 20.94 -1.00
C ILE A 66 -1.20 20.72 -2.19
N LEU A 67 -0.36 21.70 -2.53
CA LEU A 67 0.59 21.56 -3.64
C LEU A 67 1.78 20.64 -3.32
N CYS A 68 2.24 20.61 -2.06
CA CYS A 68 3.36 19.77 -1.63
C CYS A 68 2.95 18.34 -1.31
N ASN A 69 1.76 18.20 -0.74
CA ASN A 69 1.16 16.94 -0.38
C ASN A 69 -0.25 16.90 -0.93
N PRO A 70 -0.42 16.61 -2.24
CA PRO A 70 -1.75 16.50 -2.80
C PRO A 70 -2.51 15.45 -1.99
N PRO A 71 -3.80 15.66 -1.67
CA PRO A 71 -4.58 14.71 -0.87
C PRO A 71 -4.69 13.31 -1.50
N PHE A 72 -4.24 13.17 -2.75
CA PHE A 72 -4.12 11.93 -3.49
C PHE A 72 -2.66 11.75 -3.90
N TYR A 73 -1.84 11.23 -2.99
CA TYR A 73 -0.51 10.73 -3.31
C TYR A 73 -0.42 9.27 -2.86
N ASP A 74 0.34 8.50 -3.61
CA ASP A 74 0.49 7.09 -3.33
C ASP A 74 1.65 6.85 -2.38
N ALA A 75 1.29 6.52 -1.15
CA ALA A 75 2.21 6.10 -0.10
C ALA A 75 1.78 4.77 0.54
N ALA A 76 0.71 4.15 0.03
CA ALA A 76 0.18 2.92 0.58
C ALA A 76 0.77 1.74 -0.19
N PRO A 77 1.34 0.73 0.50
CA PRO A 77 1.75 -0.50 -0.17
C PRO A 77 0.52 -1.30 -0.64
N PRO A 78 0.68 -2.20 -1.63
CA PRO A 78 -0.40 -3.05 -2.09
C PRO A 78 -1.08 -3.84 -0.96
N HIS A 79 -2.40 -3.95 -1.04
CA HIS A 79 -3.15 -4.81 -0.14
C HIS A 79 -3.25 -6.23 -0.70
N ILE A 80 -2.92 -7.23 0.12
CA ILE A 80 -2.95 -8.64 -0.24
C ILE A 80 -3.90 -9.39 0.70
N GLU A 81 -4.93 -10.00 0.13
CA GLU A 81 -5.74 -11.04 0.78
C GLU A 81 -5.43 -12.38 0.12
N ILE A 82 -5.11 -13.40 0.90
CA ILE A 82 -4.73 -14.71 0.37
C ILE A 82 -5.39 -15.82 1.18
N VAL A 83 -5.87 -16.84 0.47
CA VAL A 83 -6.46 -18.04 1.05
C VAL A 83 -5.87 -19.28 0.38
N THR A 84 -5.67 -20.32 1.16
CA THR A 84 -5.21 -21.64 0.70
C THR A 84 -6.25 -22.69 1.00
N LEU A 85 -6.63 -23.46 -0.01
CA LEU A 85 -7.72 -24.42 0.04
C LEU A 85 -7.30 -25.76 -0.58
N PRO A 86 -7.31 -26.87 0.17
CA PRO A 86 -7.49 -26.96 1.61
C PRO A 86 -6.20 -26.56 2.37
N GLN A 87 -6.31 -26.30 3.68
CA GLN A 87 -5.14 -26.06 4.54
C GLN A 87 -4.38 -27.35 4.87
N ILE A 88 -5.06 -28.50 4.86
CA ILE A 88 -4.52 -29.84 5.06
C ILE A 88 -4.95 -30.68 3.87
N GLN A 89 -4.03 -31.40 3.24
CA GLN A 89 -4.29 -32.21 2.05
C GLN A 89 -3.67 -33.61 2.18
N GLU A 90 -4.32 -34.63 1.63
CA GLU A 90 -3.75 -35.97 1.53
C GLU A 90 -2.74 -36.08 0.37
N PRO A 91 -1.75 -36.99 0.47
CA PRO A 91 -0.88 -37.32 -0.67
C PRO A 91 -1.66 -37.58 -1.96
N GLY A 92 -1.17 -37.07 -3.08
CA GLY A 92 -1.86 -37.13 -4.37
C GLY A 92 -2.89 -36.03 -4.60
N GLY A 93 -3.34 -35.35 -3.54
CA GLY A 93 -4.23 -34.19 -3.64
C GLY A 93 -3.53 -32.90 -4.05
N THR A 94 -4.33 -31.91 -4.46
CA THR A 94 -3.82 -30.58 -4.86
C THR A 94 -4.24 -29.51 -3.86
N VAL A 95 -3.42 -28.46 -3.73
CA VAL A 95 -3.73 -27.29 -2.90
C VAL A 95 -3.87 -26.07 -3.79
N LYS A 96 -5.00 -25.38 -3.72
CA LYS A 96 -5.24 -24.16 -4.47
C LYS A 96 -4.91 -22.95 -3.59
N ILE A 97 -4.06 -22.07 -4.11
CA ILE A 97 -3.71 -20.79 -3.51
C ILE A 97 -4.39 -19.71 -4.34
N VAL A 98 -5.28 -18.95 -3.71
CA VAL A 98 -6.01 -17.85 -4.35
C VAL A 98 -5.71 -16.58 -3.57
N ALA A 99 -5.36 -15.51 -4.27
CA ALA A 99 -5.14 -14.22 -3.65
C ALA A 99 -5.84 -13.11 -4.44
N LYS A 100 -6.21 -12.05 -3.72
CA LYS A 100 -6.66 -10.79 -4.28
C LYS A 100 -5.63 -9.73 -3.90
N VAL A 101 -5.02 -9.13 -4.91
CA VAL A 101 -4.02 -8.07 -4.76
C VAL A 101 -4.59 -6.80 -5.36
N VAL A 102 -4.74 -5.77 -4.54
CA VAL A 102 -5.31 -4.48 -4.94
C VAL A 102 -4.43 -3.34 -4.46
N ASP A 103 -4.41 -2.26 -5.23
CA ASP A 103 -3.60 -1.07 -4.97
C ASP A 103 -4.29 0.16 -5.60
N ASN A 104 -4.06 1.34 -5.03
CA ASN A 104 -4.69 2.59 -5.48
C ASN A 104 -4.05 3.18 -6.75
N VAL A 105 -2.78 2.88 -7.05
CA VAL A 105 -2.13 3.29 -8.32
C VAL A 105 -1.91 2.12 -9.28
N GLY A 106 -1.98 0.90 -8.76
CA GLY A 106 -1.90 -0.31 -9.55
C GLY A 106 -0.70 -1.17 -9.17
N VAL A 107 -0.79 -2.44 -9.55
CA VAL A 107 0.19 -3.46 -9.20
C VAL A 107 1.12 -3.70 -10.39
N LYS A 108 2.43 -3.60 -10.16
CA LYS A 108 3.46 -3.82 -11.17
C LYS A 108 3.85 -5.29 -11.27
N ASP A 109 4.26 -5.87 -10.15
CA ASP A 109 4.82 -7.22 -10.08
C ASP A 109 4.20 -8.01 -8.93
N ILE A 110 3.93 -9.30 -9.17
CA ILE A 110 3.47 -10.25 -8.16
C ILE A 110 4.33 -11.50 -8.26
N ASN A 111 4.92 -11.93 -7.15
CA ASN A 111 5.75 -13.12 -7.08
C ASN A 111 5.27 -14.02 -5.96
N LEU A 112 5.04 -15.29 -6.27
CA LEU A 112 4.76 -16.33 -5.28
C LEU A 112 6.01 -17.19 -5.10
N SER A 113 6.31 -17.55 -3.86
CA SER A 113 7.30 -18.57 -3.56
C SER A 113 6.77 -19.54 -2.53
N ILE A 114 7.18 -20.80 -2.65
CA ILE A 114 6.76 -21.88 -1.76
C ILE A 114 8.02 -22.57 -1.25
N THR A 115 8.14 -22.67 0.06
CA THR A 115 9.25 -23.32 0.75
C THR A 115 8.75 -24.57 1.46
N ASP A 116 9.35 -25.70 1.14
CA ASP A 116 9.17 -26.95 1.87
C ASP A 116 9.88 -26.83 3.23
N LEU A 117 9.14 -27.01 4.33
CA LEU A 117 9.67 -26.80 5.68
C LEU A 117 10.56 -27.94 6.16
N GLN A 118 10.56 -29.10 5.51
CA GLN A 118 11.39 -30.23 5.91
C GLN A 118 12.80 -30.16 5.33
N ASN A 119 12.93 -29.79 4.06
CA ASN A 119 14.22 -29.73 3.36
C ASN A 119 14.69 -28.30 3.04
N GLY A 120 13.86 -27.28 3.29
CA GLY A 120 14.16 -25.88 2.99
C GLY A 120 14.16 -25.53 1.49
N SER A 121 13.78 -26.46 0.61
CA SER A 121 13.74 -26.24 -0.84
C SER A 121 12.69 -25.20 -1.19
N LYS A 122 13.04 -24.27 -2.08
CA LYS A 122 12.19 -23.15 -2.48
C LYS A 122 11.85 -23.23 -3.96
N ILE A 123 10.55 -23.09 -4.25
CA ILE A 123 9.98 -23.15 -5.59
C ILE A 123 9.39 -21.78 -5.92
N TYR A 124 9.63 -21.31 -7.15
CA TYR A 124 9.07 -20.09 -7.71
C TYR A 124 8.13 -20.46 -8.87
N PRO A 125 6.84 -20.72 -8.58
CA PRO A 125 5.90 -21.11 -9.62
C PRO A 125 5.55 -19.94 -10.55
N ASN A 126 5.19 -20.27 -11.79
CA ASN A 126 4.52 -19.33 -12.67
C ASN A 126 3.05 -19.20 -12.24
N ILE A 127 2.62 -17.99 -11.91
CA ILE A 127 1.28 -17.69 -11.39
C ILE A 127 0.36 -17.16 -12.48
N SER A 128 -0.92 -17.52 -12.43
CA SER A 128 -1.94 -16.91 -13.29
C SER A 128 -2.48 -15.66 -12.61
N VAL A 129 -2.37 -14.51 -13.28
CA VAL A 129 -2.83 -13.22 -12.76
C VAL A 129 -3.89 -12.65 -13.68
N ASN A 130 -5.10 -12.46 -13.16
CA ASN A 130 -6.14 -11.72 -13.85
C ASN A 130 -5.98 -10.22 -13.52
N LYS A 131 -5.46 -9.46 -14.49
CA LYS A 131 -5.18 -8.03 -14.35
C LYS A 131 -6.42 -7.16 -14.15
N SER A 132 -7.61 -7.62 -14.55
CA SER A 132 -8.84 -6.82 -14.45
C SER A 132 -9.38 -6.71 -13.03
N ASN A 133 -9.18 -7.74 -12.20
CA ASN A 133 -9.74 -7.83 -10.85
C ASN A 133 -8.68 -8.10 -9.76
N GLY A 134 -7.41 -8.17 -10.14
CA GLY A 134 -6.29 -8.40 -9.21
C GLY A 134 -6.26 -9.81 -8.61
N ILE A 135 -6.97 -10.77 -9.22
CA ILE A 135 -7.03 -12.14 -8.70
C ILE A 135 -5.83 -12.94 -9.21
N VAL A 136 -5.11 -13.54 -8.28
CA VAL A 136 -4.00 -14.46 -8.50
C VAL A 136 -4.48 -15.86 -8.15
N THR A 137 -4.27 -16.82 -9.04
CA THR A 137 -4.59 -18.23 -8.79
C THR A 137 -3.40 -19.11 -9.12
N TYR A 138 -3.10 -20.03 -8.20
CA TYR A 138 -2.08 -21.05 -8.38
C TYR A 138 -2.54 -22.38 -7.79
N THR A 139 -2.25 -23.48 -8.48
CA THR A 139 -2.51 -24.83 -7.98
C THR A 139 -1.18 -25.52 -7.72
N PHE A 140 -0.92 -25.81 -6.45
CA PHE A 140 0.26 -26.54 -6.02
C PHE A 140 0.04 -28.04 -6.23
N LEU A 141 1.01 -28.65 -6.91
CA LEU A 141 1.11 -30.09 -7.11
C LEU A 141 2.27 -30.61 -6.26
N ASN A 142 2.05 -31.71 -5.54
CA ASN A 142 3.06 -32.39 -4.73
C ASN A 142 3.48 -33.70 -5.42
N PRO A 143 4.32 -33.64 -6.48
CA PRO A 143 4.61 -34.81 -7.32
C PRO A 143 5.31 -35.95 -6.58
N SER A 144 6.07 -35.63 -5.53
CA SER A 144 6.77 -36.61 -4.70
C SER A 144 5.93 -37.05 -3.48
N ASN A 145 4.66 -36.62 -3.38
CA ASN A 145 3.77 -36.97 -2.27
C ASN A 145 4.40 -36.77 -0.89
N LYS A 146 5.21 -35.71 -0.75
CA LYS A 146 5.90 -35.41 0.49
C LYS A 146 4.90 -35.01 1.56
N LEU A 147 5.03 -35.62 2.73
CA LEU A 147 4.29 -35.21 3.92
C LEU A 147 4.96 -34.00 4.54
N GLY A 148 4.20 -33.26 5.36
CA GLY A 148 4.72 -32.11 6.11
C GLY A 148 4.20 -30.76 5.64
N GLY A 149 4.73 -29.71 6.26
CA GLY A 149 4.29 -28.34 6.04
C GLY A 149 5.03 -27.67 4.89
N PHE A 150 4.30 -26.87 4.14
CA PHE A 150 4.80 -25.96 3.12
C PHE A 150 4.43 -24.54 3.52
N LYS A 151 5.40 -23.63 3.43
CA LYS A 151 5.20 -22.20 3.67
C LYS A 151 5.17 -21.47 2.33
N TYR A 152 4.12 -20.70 2.09
CA TYR A 152 4.07 -19.82 0.94
C TYR A 152 4.37 -18.37 1.36
N SER A 153 4.91 -17.60 0.42
CA SER A 153 5.15 -16.16 0.53
C SER A 153 4.78 -15.50 -0.79
N LEU A 154 3.74 -14.65 -0.75
CA LEU A 154 3.32 -13.82 -1.86
C LEU A 154 3.85 -12.40 -1.63
N VAL A 155 4.59 -11.90 -2.61
CA VAL A 155 5.17 -10.55 -2.63
C VAL A 155 4.50 -9.78 -3.76
N ALA A 156 3.88 -8.65 -3.44
CA ALA A 156 3.33 -7.73 -4.42
C ALA A 156 4.08 -6.39 -4.36
N LYS A 157 4.27 -5.79 -5.54
CA LYS A 157 4.95 -4.52 -5.71
C LYS A 157 4.09 -3.60 -6.57
N ASP A 158 3.87 -2.37 -6.10
CA ASP A 158 3.14 -1.35 -6.86
C ASP A 158 4.02 -0.71 -7.96
N VAL A 159 3.46 0.26 -8.69
CA VAL A 159 4.18 1.04 -9.70
C VAL A 159 5.27 1.93 -9.09
N ASN A 160 5.09 2.39 -7.84
CA ASN A 160 5.98 3.28 -7.11
C ASN A 160 7.07 2.57 -6.28
N ASN A 161 7.13 1.24 -6.39
CA ASN A 161 8.01 0.32 -5.67
C ASN A 161 7.73 0.09 -4.17
N HIS A 162 6.56 0.45 -3.64
CA HIS A 162 6.15 -0.07 -2.34
C HIS A 162 5.85 -1.57 -2.42
N VAL A 163 6.18 -2.28 -1.34
CA VAL A 163 6.15 -3.74 -1.30
C VAL A 163 5.26 -4.21 -0.16
N SER A 164 4.45 -5.23 -0.44
CA SER A 164 3.64 -5.94 0.53
C SER A 164 3.94 -7.44 0.47
N ILE A 165 3.98 -8.07 1.64
CA ILE A 165 4.32 -9.48 1.77
C ILE A 165 3.26 -10.17 2.64
N LYS A 166 2.68 -11.26 2.12
CA LYS A 166 1.86 -12.18 2.91
C LYS A 166 2.38 -13.59 2.89
N ASN A 167 2.45 -14.16 4.08
CA ASN A 167 2.93 -15.51 4.32
C ASN A 167 1.78 -16.35 4.88
N GLY A 168 1.86 -17.65 4.64
CA GLY A 168 1.03 -18.63 5.32
C GLY A 168 1.54 -20.03 5.08
N THR A 169 0.79 -21.03 5.53
CA THR A 169 1.22 -22.42 5.50
C THR A 169 0.06 -23.34 5.17
N PHE A 170 0.37 -24.42 4.45
CA PHE A 170 -0.51 -25.58 4.28
C PHE A 170 0.31 -26.84 4.55
N LYS A 171 -0.34 -27.97 4.83
CA LYS A 171 0.38 -29.23 5.09
C LYS A 171 -0.21 -30.40 4.32
N TYR A 172 0.65 -31.37 4.03
CA TYR A 172 0.27 -32.68 3.56
C TYR A 172 0.34 -33.70 4.70
N ASP A 173 -0.74 -34.46 4.90
CA ASP A 173 -0.90 -35.41 6.00
C ASP A 173 -1.66 -36.65 5.51
N ASN A 174 -1.41 -37.82 6.09
CA ASN A 174 -2.08 -39.07 5.67
C ASN A 174 -3.57 -39.10 6.06
N TYR A 175 -3.96 -38.27 7.03
CA TYR A 175 -5.32 -38.18 7.54
C TYR A 175 -5.79 -36.73 7.45
N ALA A 176 -6.08 -36.25 6.23
CA ALA A 176 -6.62 -34.91 6.06
C ALA A 176 -8.09 -34.84 6.48
N ILE A 177 -8.81 -35.96 6.37
CA ILE A 177 -10.19 -36.11 6.81
C ILE A 177 -10.24 -37.14 7.93
N VAL A 178 -10.56 -36.70 9.15
CA VAL A 178 -10.89 -37.60 10.25
C VAL A 178 -12.40 -37.78 10.26
N LEU A 179 -12.87 -38.93 9.79
CA LEU A 179 -14.27 -39.32 9.94
C LEU A 179 -14.48 -39.75 11.40
N THR A 180 -15.29 -39.02 12.15
CA THR A 180 -15.76 -39.51 13.44
C THR A 180 -16.79 -40.60 13.17
N LEU A 181 -16.41 -41.85 13.36
CA LEU A 181 -17.36 -42.95 13.32
C LEU A 181 -18.26 -42.88 14.56
N PRO A 182 -19.58 -43.11 14.44
CA PRO A 182 -20.44 -43.31 15.60
C PRO A 182 -19.99 -44.55 16.37
N GLU A 183 -20.31 -44.59 17.67
CA GLU A 183 -19.80 -45.55 18.67
C GLU A 183 -19.92 -47.04 18.28
N ASN A 184 -20.74 -47.39 17.28
CA ASN A 184 -20.95 -48.75 16.76
C ASN A 184 -20.82 -48.90 15.22
N GLY A 185 -20.16 -47.97 14.52
CA GLY A 185 -19.96 -48.08 13.07
C GLY A 185 -18.81 -49.01 12.69
N THR A 186 -19.09 -50.20 12.16
CA THR A 186 -18.07 -51.03 11.49
C THR A 186 -17.85 -50.56 10.05
N THR A 187 -16.59 -50.64 9.60
CA THR A 187 -16.08 -50.25 8.27
C THR A 187 -16.78 -50.94 7.10
#